data_AF-W1XLP2-F1
#
_entry.id   AF-W1XLP2-F1
#
_cell.length_a   1.000
_cell.length_b   1.000
_cell.length_c   1.000
_cell.angle_alpha   90.00
_cell.angle_beta   90.00
_cell.angle_gamma   90.00
#
_symmetry.space_group_name_H-M   'P 1'
#
loop_
_entity.id
_entity.type
_entity.pdbx_description
1 polymer ?
#
loop_
_entity_poly.entity_id
_entity_poly.type
_entity_poly.pdbx_seq_one_letter_code
_entity_poly.pdbx_strand_id
1 'polypeptide(L)'
;IKFGKEFGYNIKLLGIAKETAQGLSLNVYPAFIPTTHPLASVRGSYNAIYVKGNGIDDVMLYGRGAGSLPTGSSVVSDIMEVAKNVSYNETGRLKPFYYDQKDIYSPGKIQSSYYLRLAVDNKTG
;
A
#
# COMPACT_ATOMS: atom_id res chain seq x y z
N ILE A 1 20.23 3.39 5.68
CA ILE A 1 19.93 2.13 4.94
C ILE A 1 20.81 0.97 5.41
N LYS A 2 22.15 1.13 5.53
CA LYS A 2 23.08 0.05 5.93
C LYS A 2 22.67 -0.68 7.22
N PHE A 3 22.35 0.07 8.29
CA PHE A 3 21.88 -0.50 9.57
C PHE A 3 20.61 -1.35 9.44
N GLY A 4 19.63 -0.92 8.64
CA GLY A 4 18.43 -1.72 8.39
C GLY A 4 18.76 -3.11 7.87
N LYS A 5 19.69 -3.19 6.91
CA LYS A 5 20.14 -4.46 6.34
C LYS A 5 20.87 -5.34 7.35
N GLU A 6 21.69 -4.74 8.22
CA GLU A 6 22.39 -5.47 9.30
C GLU A 6 21.39 -6.11 10.29
N PHE A 7 20.22 -5.49 10.49
CA PHE A 7 19.14 -6.03 11.31
C PHE A 7 18.14 -6.92 10.55
N GLY A 8 18.35 -7.22 9.26
CA GLY A 8 17.42 -8.04 8.46
C GLY A 8 16.17 -7.30 7.96
N TYR A 9 16.25 -5.97 7.78
CA TYR A 9 15.17 -5.13 7.28
C TYR A 9 15.57 -4.31 6.02
N ASN A 10 14.59 -4.05 5.17
CA ASN A 10 14.66 -3.06 4.10
C ASN A 10 13.78 -1.85 4.44
N ILE A 11 14.20 -0.65 4.01
CA ILE A 11 13.36 0.55 4.12
C ILE A 11 12.53 0.69 2.84
N LYS A 12 11.22 0.89 2.99
CA LYS A 12 10.28 1.18 1.90
C LYS A 12 9.38 2.34 2.28
N LEU A 13 9.01 3.19 1.32
CA LEU A 13 7.90 4.12 1.50
C LEU A 13 6.60 3.35 1.29
N LEU A 14 5.77 3.25 2.33
CA LEU A 14 4.52 2.48 2.29
C LEU A 14 3.33 3.41 2.44
N GLY A 15 2.32 3.21 1.59
CA GLY A 15 0.94 3.61 1.87
C GLY A 15 0.22 2.44 2.54
N ILE A 16 -0.34 2.66 3.73
CA ILE A 16 -1.02 1.63 4.51
C ILE A 16 -2.44 2.10 4.80
N ALA A 17 -3.41 1.29 4.37
CA ALA A 17 -4.79 1.37 4.79
C ALA A 17 -5.09 0.14 5.68
N LYS A 18 -5.49 0.38 6.92
CA LYS A 18 -5.78 -0.69 7.90
C LYS A 18 -7.06 -0.40 8.65
N GLU A 19 -7.95 -1.36 8.65
CA GLU A 19 -9.14 -1.35 9.51
C GLU A 19 -8.79 -1.87 10.91
N THR A 20 -9.27 -1.18 11.94
CA THR A 20 -9.14 -1.54 13.35
C THR A 20 -10.48 -1.36 14.05
N ALA A 21 -10.56 -1.78 15.32
CA ALA A 21 -11.74 -1.55 16.15
C ALA A 21 -12.08 -0.05 16.36
N GLN A 22 -11.13 0.87 16.10
CA GLN A 22 -11.35 2.32 16.21
C GLN A 22 -11.76 2.97 14.87
N GLY A 23 -11.80 2.20 13.78
CA GLY A 23 -12.12 2.69 12.44
C GLY A 23 -11.00 2.44 11.43
N LEU A 24 -10.89 3.30 10.41
CA LEU A 24 -9.94 3.18 9.31
C LEU A 24 -8.71 4.06 9.53
N SER A 25 -7.53 3.46 9.43
CA SER A 25 -6.24 4.15 9.48
C SER A 25 -5.63 4.26 8.09
N LEU A 26 -5.31 5.48 7.66
CA LEU A 26 -4.74 5.79 6.34
C LEU A 26 -3.44 6.58 6.50
N ASN A 27 -2.31 6.01 6.09
CA ASN A 27 -1.00 6.65 6.34
C ASN A 27 -0.01 6.39 5.22
N VAL A 28 0.93 7.32 5.05
CA VAL A 28 2.11 7.15 4.22
C VAL A 28 3.34 7.50 5.03
N TYR A 29 4.29 6.56 5.16
CA TYR A 29 5.56 6.80 5.83
C TYR A 29 6.64 5.81 5.41
N PRO A 30 7.94 6.16 5.54
CA PRO A 30 9.02 5.19 5.45
C PRO A 30 8.92 4.16 6.57
N ALA A 31 8.97 2.88 6.23
CA ALA A 31 8.88 1.77 7.18
C ALA A 31 10.01 0.77 6.97
N PHE A 32 10.49 0.18 8.06
CA PHE A 32 11.31 -1.02 8.01
C PHE A 32 10.41 -2.23 7.78
N ILE A 33 10.73 -3.02 6.76
CA ILE A 33 10.05 -4.26 6.42
C ILE A 33 11.07 -5.40 6.51
N PRO A 34 10.75 -6.54 7.16
CA PRO A 34 11.63 -7.71 7.18
C PRO A 34 12.03 -8.11 5.76
N THR A 35 13.29 -8.52 5.56
CA THR A 35 13.76 -8.94 4.23
C THR A 35 13.01 -10.15 3.67
N THR A 36 12.36 -10.92 4.52
CA THR A 36 11.51 -12.08 4.17
C THR A 36 10.12 -11.69 3.66
N HIS A 37 9.65 -10.47 3.91
CA HIS A 37 8.32 -10.04 3.49
C HIS A 37 8.28 -9.78 1.98
N PRO A 38 7.22 -10.17 1.25
CA PRO A 38 7.17 -10.03 -0.22
C PRO A 38 7.42 -8.60 -0.74
N LEU A 39 6.85 -7.59 -0.09
CA LEU A 39 7.10 -6.16 -0.40
C LEU A 39 8.58 -5.74 -0.31
N ALA A 40 9.42 -6.43 0.46
CA ALA A 40 10.84 -6.11 0.56
C ALA A 40 11.60 -6.36 -0.75
N SER A 41 11.11 -7.30 -1.58
CA SER A 41 11.70 -7.70 -2.85
C SER A 41 11.41 -6.73 -4.02
N VAL A 42 10.38 -5.88 -3.90
CA VAL A 42 9.94 -4.92 -4.92
C VAL A 42 11.01 -3.86 -5.15
N ARG A 43 11.52 -3.68 -6.37
CA ARG A 43 12.63 -2.76 -6.67
C ARG A 43 12.38 -1.96 -7.95
N GLY A 44 13.10 -0.86 -8.10
CA GLY A 44 13.04 -0.01 -9.29
C GLY A 44 11.67 0.66 -9.44
N SER A 45 11.18 0.73 -10.67
CA SER A 45 9.89 1.35 -11.03
C SER A 45 8.68 0.41 -10.88
N TYR A 46 8.86 -0.72 -10.19
CA TYR A 46 7.75 -1.62 -9.89
C TYR A 46 7.01 -1.15 -8.64
N ASN A 47 5.69 -1.23 -8.71
CA ASN A 47 4.80 -1.05 -7.57
C ASN A 47 4.23 -2.40 -7.16
N ALA A 48 3.85 -2.49 -5.89
CA ALA A 48 3.12 -3.63 -5.39
C ALA A 48 2.04 -3.19 -4.41
N ILE A 49 0.93 -3.92 -4.42
CA ILE A 49 -0.15 -3.79 -3.45
C ILE A 49 -0.25 -5.13 -2.74
N TYR A 50 -0.13 -5.11 -1.41
CA TYR A 50 -0.30 -6.28 -0.56
C TYR A 50 -1.62 -6.15 0.19
N VAL A 51 -2.54 -7.08 -0.05
CA VAL A 51 -3.88 -7.10 0.55
C VAL A 51 -3.97 -8.29 1.47
N LYS A 52 -4.43 -8.07 2.69
CA LYS A 52 -4.78 -9.12 3.64
C LYS A 52 -6.28 -9.11 3.85
N GLY A 53 -6.95 -10.21 3.55
CA GLY A 53 -8.41 -10.34 3.65
C GLY A 53 -8.83 -11.61 4.36
N ASN A 54 -9.94 -11.55 5.09
CA ASN A 54 -10.41 -12.66 5.92
C ASN A 54 -10.77 -13.93 5.12
N GLY A 55 -11.12 -13.80 3.84
CA GLY A 55 -11.52 -14.91 2.96
C GLY A 55 -10.57 -15.20 1.80
N ILE A 56 -9.49 -14.43 1.67
CA ILE A 56 -8.50 -14.55 0.57
C ILE A 56 -7.06 -14.63 1.07
N ASP A 57 -6.88 -14.71 2.39
CA ASP A 57 -5.60 -14.56 3.09
C ASP A 57 -4.78 -13.39 2.53
N ASP A 58 -3.53 -13.65 2.14
CA ASP A 58 -2.57 -12.67 1.67
C ASP A 58 -2.46 -12.70 0.14
N VAL A 59 -2.76 -11.58 -0.52
CA VAL A 59 -2.66 -11.39 -1.97
C VAL A 59 -1.70 -10.26 -2.30
N MET A 60 -0.80 -10.49 -3.27
CA MET A 60 0.12 -9.46 -3.76
C MET A 60 -0.10 -9.21 -5.25
N LEU A 61 -0.45 -7.97 -5.60
CA LEU A 61 -0.47 -7.48 -6.96
C LEU A 61 0.87 -6.78 -7.23
N TYR A 62 1.55 -7.16 -8.32
CA TYR A 62 2.88 -6.66 -8.64
C TYR A 62 2.98 -6.29 -10.12
N GLY A 63 3.53 -5.12 -10.42
CA GLY A 63 3.67 -4.65 -11.80
C GLY A 63 4.42 -3.33 -11.92
N ARG A 64 4.65 -2.89 -13.15
CA ARG A 64 5.20 -1.55 -13.39
C ARG A 64 4.11 -0.51 -13.15
N GLY A 65 4.32 0.36 -12.17
CA GLY A 65 3.34 1.39 -11.82
C GLY A 65 3.51 2.71 -12.56
N ALA A 66 4.57 2.84 -13.37
CA ALA A 66 4.86 4.00 -14.19
C ALA A 66 5.51 3.59 -15.52
N GLY A 67 5.20 4.35 -16.56
CA GLY A 67 5.71 4.15 -17.92
C GLY A 67 4.62 4.35 -18.97
N SER A 68 4.99 4.84 -20.15
CA SER A 68 4.05 5.16 -21.22
C SER A 68 3.16 3.97 -21.63
N LEU A 69 3.76 2.78 -21.76
CA LEU A 69 3.03 1.57 -22.16
C LEU A 69 2.11 1.01 -21.07
N PRO A 70 2.55 0.78 -19.80
CA PRO A 70 1.65 0.35 -18.74
C PRO A 70 0.48 1.30 -18.50
N THR A 71 0.73 2.61 -18.47
CA THR A 71 -0.32 3.62 -18.29
C THR A 71 -1.28 3.64 -19.49
N GLY A 72 -0.75 3.58 -20.72
CA GLY A 72 -1.57 3.50 -21.92
C GLY A 72 -2.47 2.26 -21.94
N SER A 73 -1.97 1.12 -21.47
CA SER A 73 -2.76 -0.11 -21.36
C SER A 73 -3.96 0.04 -20.40
N SER A 74 -3.78 0.70 -19.25
CA SER A 74 -4.89 0.98 -18.33
C SER A 74 -5.95 1.88 -18.96
N VAL A 75 -5.53 2.94 -19.65
CA VAL A 75 -6.45 3.86 -20.34
C VAL A 75 -7.23 3.14 -21.44
N VAL A 76 -6.58 2.31 -22.26
CA VAL A 76 -7.26 1.55 -23.32
C VAL A 76 -8.26 0.55 -22.73
N SER A 77 -7.93 -0.09 -21.61
CA SER A 77 -8.86 -0.99 -20.91
C SER A 77 -10.14 -0.25 -20.51
N ASP A 78 -10.01 0.94 -19.91
CA ASP A 78 -11.16 1.75 -19.51
C ASP A 78 -11.99 2.19 -20.73
N ILE A 79 -11.34 2.58 -21.83
CA ILE A 79 -12.03 2.93 -23.09
C ILE A 79 -12.82 1.73 -23.63
N MET A 80 -12.24 0.53 -23.63
CA MET A 80 -12.92 -0.69 -24.08
C MET A 80 -14.13 -1.01 -23.19
N GLU A 81 -14.01 -0.85 -21.87
CA GLU A 81 -15.13 -1.04 -20.95
C GLU A 81 -16.26 -0.02 -21.20
N VAL A 82 -15.92 1.26 -21.39
CA VAL A 82 -16.89 2.31 -21.73
C VAL A 82 -17.57 2.02 -23.07
N ALA A 83 -16.81 1.66 -24.10
CA ALA A 83 -17.35 1.33 -25.42
C ALA A 83 -18.31 0.13 -25.36
N LYS A 84 -17.96 -0.89 -24.57
CA LYS A 84 -18.84 -2.03 -24.30
C LYS A 84 -20.14 -1.57 -23.63
N ASN A 85 -20.05 -0.76 -22.57
CA ASN A 85 -21.22 -0.25 -21.85
C ASN A 85 -22.15 0.55 -22.78
N VAL A 86 -21.60 1.45 -23.60
CA VAL A 86 -22.36 2.21 -24.62
C VAL A 86 -23.06 1.27 -25.61
N SER A 87 -22.40 0.20 -26.06
CA SER A 87 -23.01 -0.77 -27.00
C SER A 87 -24.23 -1.50 -26.42
N TYR A 88 -24.28 -1.65 -25.08
CA TYR A 88 -25.42 -2.22 -24.37
C TYR A 88 -26.39 -1.15 -23.83
N ASN A 89 -26.15 0.13 -24.12
CA ASN A 89 -26.88 1.26 -23.54
C ASN A 89 -26.90 1.23 -21.99
N GLU A 90 -25.83 0.71 -21.39
CA GLU A 90 -25.58 0.65 -19.95
C GLU A 90 -24.55 1.74 -19.57
N THR A 91 -24.57 2.22 -18.32
CA THR A 91 -23.56 3.17 -17.79
C THR A 91 -22.50 2.50 -16.92
N GLY A 92 -22.42 1.18 -16.97
CA GLY A 92 -21.58 0.34 -16.10
C GLY A 92 -22.41 -0.47 -15.10
N ARG A 93 -21.87 -1.63 -14.70
CA ARG A 93 -22.57 -2.60 -13.83
C ARG A 93 -22.22 -2.46 -12.35
N LEU A 94 -21.17 -1.71 -12.04
CA LEU A 94 -20.78 -1.45 -10.67
C LEU A 94 -21.71 -0.37 -10.10
N LYS A 95 -22.64 -0.79 -9.23
CA LYS A 95 -23.29 0.16 -8.32
C LYS A 95 -22.19 0.88 -7.52
N PRO A 96 -22.36 2.15 -7.14
CA PRO A 96 -21.45 2.79 -6.21
C PRO A 96 -21.29 1.86 -5.01
N PHE A 97 -20.04 1.52 -4.67
CA PHE A 97 -19.77 0.82 -3.43
C PHE A 97 -20.15 1.76 -2.30
N TYR A 98 -21.37 1.61 -1.76
CA TYR A 98 -21.74 2.23 -0.49
C TYR A 98 -20.98 1.48 0.58
N TYR A 99 -19.81 1.99 0.95
CA TYR A 99 -19.16 1.58 2.17
C TYR A 99 -19.98 2.12 3.35
N ASP A 100 -20.12 1.33 4.40
CA ASP A 100 -20.50 1.87 5.70
C ASP A 100 -19.55 3.03 6.02
N GLN A 101 -20.08 4.16 6.48
CA GLN A 101 -19.24 5.27 6.93
C GLN A 101 -18.40 4.76 8.11
N LYS A 102 -17.11 4.56 7.86
CA LYS A 102 -16.13 4.23 8.90
C LYS A 102 -15.41 5.50 9.30
N ASP A 103 -15.29 5.70 10.61
CA ASP A 103 -14.52 6.81 11.14
C ASP A 103 -13.06 6.67 10.71
N ILE A 104 -12.51 7.72 10.10
CA ILE A 104 -11.08 7.82 9.82
C ILE A 104 -10.43 8.47 11.03
N TYR A 105 -9.48 7.78 11.66
CA TYR A 105 -8.84 8.28 12.87
C TYR A 105 -7.39 8.75 12.63
N SER A 106 -6.96 9.75 13.41
CA SER A 106 -5.67 10.41 13.23
C SER A 106 -4.47 9.47 13.36
N PRO A 107 -3.37 9.72 12.62
CA PRO A 107 -2.14 8.93 12.69
C PRO A 107 -1.55 8.76 14.10
N GLY A 108 -1.72 9.76 14.97
CA GLY A 108 -1.19 9.74 16.35
C GLY A 108 -1.83 8.69 17.28
N LYS A 109 -2.92 8.03 16.85
CA LYS A 109 -3.55 6.93 17.60
C LYS A 109 -3.12 5.55 17.12
N ILE A 110 -2.15 5.47 16.21
CA ILE A 110 -1.68 4.19 15.65
C ILE A 110 -0.62 3.59 16.57
N GLN A 111 -0.86 2.35 16.98
CA GLN A 111 0.16 1.53 17.62
C GLN A 111 1.09 0.96 16.54
N SER A 112 2.38 1.28 16.63
CA SER A 112 3.41 0.78 15.72
C SER A 112 4.75 0.60 16.43
N SER A 113 5.64 -0.18 15.84
CA SER A 113 7.03 -0.29 16.27
C SER A 113 7.85 0.83 15.63
N TYR A 114 8.75 1.43 16.41
CA TYR A 114 9.59 2.54 15.96
C TYR A 114 11.07 2.18 16.04
N TYR A 115 11.84 2.64 15.04
CA TYR A 115 13.29 2.65 15.10
C TYR A 115 13.74 4.05 15.50
N LEU A 116 14.42 4.15 16.64
CA LEU A 116 15.00 5.39 17.14
C LEU A 116 16.51 5.34 16.99
N ARG A 117 17.09 6.36 16.35
CA ARG A 117 18.53 6.57 16.32
C ARG A 117 18.84 7.84 17.08
N LEU A 118 19.50 7.67 18.22
CA LEU A 118 19.88 8.76 19.10
C LEU A 118 21.39 8.98 19.01
N ALA A 119 21.80 10.24 18.96
CA ALA A 119 23.18 10.63 19.25
C ALA A 119 23.24 10.98 20.73
N VAL A 120 24.08 10.25 21.47
CA VAL A 120 24.21 10.42 22.93
C VAL A 120 25.66 10.68 23.28
N ASP A 121 25.87 11.44 24.35
CA ASP A 121 27.20 11.64 24.91
C ASP A 121 27.75 10.31 25.44
N ASN A 122 29.04 10.08 25.26
CA ASN A 122 29.72 8.91 25.83
C ASN A 122 30.06 9.14 27.31
N LYS A 123 29.01 9.29 28.13
CA LYS A 123 29.09 9.47 29.58
C LYS A 123 28.11 8.52 30.25
N THR A 124 28.45 8.01 31.42
CA THR A 124 27.51 7.25 32.25
C THR A 124 26.35 8.14 32.67
N GLY A 125 25.15 7.57 32.67
CA GLY A 125 23.91 8.25 33.05
C GLY A 125 23.85 8.63 34.52
#